data_AF-A0A522CNP4-F1
#
_entry.id   AF-A0A522CNP4-F1
#
_cell.length_a   1.000
_cell.length_b   1.000
_cell.length_c   1.000
_cell.angle_alpha   90.00
_cell.angle_beta   90.00
_cell.angle_gamma   90.00
#
_symmetry.space_group_name_H-M   'P 1'
#
loop_
_entity.id
_entity.type
_entity.pdbx_description
1 polymer ?
#
loop_
_entity_poly.entity_id
_entity_poly.type
_entity_poly.pdbx_seq_one_letter_code
_entity_poly.pdbx_strand_id
1 'polypeptide(L)'
;MSKPSPQGHLMSTETLDELGSVVAQQKAMERGPLFLPHGCRLFQVASGWESNMIRKDKGVAIAETLLELEAALRNQDVKIVFIPLNALMTTPDIEKICQRNGVTKTLFKEVRE
;
A
#
# COMPACT_ATOMS: atom_id res chain seq x y z
N MET A 1 -37.13 33.49 0.92
CA MET A 1 -35.86 33.40 1.67
C MET A 1 -35.38 31.96 1.61
N SER A 2 -34.47 31.65 0.69
CA SER A 2 -33.93 30.29 0.50
C SER A 2 -32.65 30.14 1.33
N LYS A 3 -32.61 29.17 2.24
CA LYS A 3 -31.40 28.83 3.01
C LYS A 3 -30.36 28.18 2.08
N PRO A 4 -29.06 28.48 2.22
CA PRO A 4 -28.02 27.82 1.43
C PRO A 4 -27.73 26.42 1.99
N SER A 5 -27.51 25.45 1.10
CA SER A 5 -27.20 24.04 1.40
C SER A 5 -25.77 23.86 1.91
N PRO A 6 -25.51 22.92 2.84
CA PRO A 6 -24.19 22.65 3.41
C PRO A 6 -23.42 21.65 2.52
N GLN A 7 -22.78 22.12 1.44
CA GLN A 7 -21.98 21.27 0.55
C GLN A 7 -20.46 21.49 0.64
N GLY A 8 -19.98 22.43 1.45
CA GLY A 8 -18.57 22.85 1.45
C GLY A 8 -17.59 22.07 2.36
N HIS A 9 -18.06 21.21 3.28
CA HIS A 9 -17.19 20.66 4.34
C HIS A 9 -16.63 19.26 4.04
N LEU A 10 -17.27 18.49 3.15
CA LEU A 10 -16.88 17.10 2.88
C LEU A 10 -15.74 16.98 1.85
N MET A 11 -15.64 17.92 0.90
CA MET A 11 -14.63 17.85 -0.16
C MET A 11 -13.21 18.17 0.34
N SER A 12 -13.05 19.02 1.36
CA SER A 12 -11.72 19.38 1.86
C SER A 12 -10.99 18.22 2.53
N THR A 13 -11.71 17.33 3.22
CA THR A 13 -11.11 16.21 3.95
C THR A 13 -10.68 15.07 3.04
N GLU A 14 -11.48 14.71 2.03
CA GLU A 14 -11.10 13.64 1.07
C GLU A 14 -9.85 14.01 0.28
N THR A 15 -9.73 15.27 -0.18
CA THR A 15 -8.53 15.73 -0.90
C THR A 15 -7.28 15.73 -0.01
N LEU A 16 -7.42 16.02 1.28
CA LEU A 16 -6.29 15.98 2.23
C LEU A 16 -5.83 14.55 2.51
N ASP A 17 -6.76 13.60 2.61
CA ASP A 17 -6.44 12.18 2.82
C ASP A 17 -5.75 11.57 1.59
N GLU A 18 -6.22 11.90 0.38
CA GLU A 18 -5.59 11.48 -0.89
C GLU A 18 -4.19 12.07 -1.04
N LEU A 19 -4.00 13.36 -0.73
CA LEU A 19 -2.68 13.97 -0.73
C LEU A 19 -1.76 13.30 0.31
N GLY A 20 -2.31 12.97 1.49
CA GLY A 20 -1.60 12.28 2.56
C GLY A 20 -1.09 10.91 2.13
N SER A 21 -1.90 10.12 1.42
CA SER A 21 -1.48 8.81 0.93
C SER A 21 -0.37 8.92 -0.13
N VAL A 22 -0.46 9.87 -1.05
CA VAL A 22 0.58 10.12 -2.06
C VAL A 22 1.90 10.50 -1.39
N VAL A 23 1.88 11.41 -0.42
CA VAL A 23 3.08 11.83 0.32
C VAL A 23 3.68 10.65 1.11
N ALA A 24 2.84 9.84 1.76
CA ALA A 24 3.30 8.68 2.50
C ALA A 24 3.96 7.63 1.59
N GLN A 25 3.37 7.34 0.43
CA GLN A 25 3.95 6.44 -0.57
C GLN A 25 5.30 6.97 -1.08
N GLN A 26 5.40 8.26 -1.40
CA GLN A 26 6.64 8.87 -1.86
C GLN A 26 7.76 8.76 -0.80
N LYS A 27 7.48 9.12 0.45
CA LYS A 27 8.45 8.98 1.56
C LYS A 27 8.91 7.54 1.76
N ALA A 28 7.99 6.58 1.67
CA ALA A 28 8.35 5.17 1.72
C ALA A 28 9.25 4.76 0.54
N MET A 29 8.98 5.29 -0.66
CA MET A 29 9.79 5.01 -1.85
C MET A 29 11.17 5.65 -1.83
N GLU A 30 11.32 6.83 -1.21
CA GLU A 30 12.60 7.54 -1.06
C GLU A 30 13.65 6.74 -0.28
N ARG A 31 13.21 5.84 0.61
CA ARG A 31 14.11 4.92 1.35
C ARG A 31 14.77 3.87 0.45
N GLY A 32 14.29 3.73 -0.78
CA GLY A 32 14.80 2.79 -1.76
C GLY A 32 14.08 1.43 -1.70
N PRO A 33 13.88 0.78 -2.86
CA PRO A 33 13.29 -0.55 -2.91
C PRO A 33 14.33 -1.64 -2.65
N LEU A 34 13.88 -2.73 -2.03
CA LEU A 34 14.44 -4.04 -2.31
C LEU A 34 13.86 -4.53 -3.66
N PHE A 35 14.71 -4.61 -4.67
CA PHE A 35 14.34 -5.20 -5.95
C PHE A 35 14.27 -6.71 -5.81
N LEU A 36 13.08 -7.28 -6.01
CA LEU A 36 12.90 -8.71 -6.04
C LEU A 36 13.25 -9.26 -7.44
N PRO A 37 13.76 -10.51 -7.57
CA PRO A 37 14.30 -11.04 -8.84
C PRO A 37 13.36 -11.01 -10.05
N HIS A 38 12.06 -10.92 -9.82
CA HIS A 38 10.98 -10.94 -10.81
C HIS A 38 10.42 -9.53 -11.12
N GLY A 39 11.08 -8.47 -10.62
CA GLY A 39 10.77 -7.08 -10.97
C GLY A 39 9.85 -6.34 -9.99
N CYS A 40 9.26 -7.04 -9.02
CA CYS A 40 8.54 -6.38 -7.92
C CYS A 40 9.47 -5.47 -7.12
N ARG A 41 8.92 -4.34 -6.68
CA ARG A 41 9.61 -3.39 -5.80
C ARG A 41 9.02 -3.51 -4.41
N LEU A 42 9.83 -3.96 -3.45
CA LEU A 42 9.42 -4.07 -2.06
C LEU A 42 10.01 -2.92 -1.26
N PHE A 43 9.15 -2.09 -0.69
CA PHE A 43 9.51 -0.97 0.17
C PHE A 43 9.17 -1.30 1.62
N GLN A 44 10.07 -1.00 2.53
CA GLN A 44 9.81 -1.12 3.96
C GLN A 44 9.24 0.19 4.49
N VAL A 45 8.17 0.08 5.27
CA VAL A 45 7.49 1.23 5.88
C VAL A 45 7.45 1.03 7.38
N ALA A 46 7.98 1.97 8.15
CA ALA A 46 7.87 1.95 9.59
C ALA A 46 6.39 2.02 10.01
N SER A 47 6.01 1.27 11.04
CA SER A 47 4.68 1.37 11.64
C SER A 47 4.46 2.79 12.17
N GLY A 48 3.39 3.46 11.76
CA GLY A 48 3.13 4.83 12.20
C GLY A 48 2.23 5.58 11.24
N TRP A 49 2.45 6.89 11.12
CA TRP A 49 1.63 7.74 10.25
C TRP A 49 1.71 7.29 8.78
N GLU A 50 2.90 7.02 8.26
CA GLU A 50 3.09 6.63 6.85
C GLU A 50 2.37 5.33 6.50
N SER A 51 2.56 4.28 7.32
CA SER A 51 1.90 2.99 7.10
C SER A 51 0.38 3.10 7.20
N ASN A 52 -0.13 3.91 8.13
CA ASN A 52 -1.56 4.19 8.28
C ASN A 52 -2.15 4.93 7.07
N MET A 53 -1.42 5.88 6.48
CA MET A 53 -1.85 6.60 5.30
C MET A 53 -1.89 5.69 4.07
N ILE A 54 -0.85 4.89 3.84
CA ILE A 54 -0.79 3.95 2.71
C ILE A 54 -1.91 2.91 2.81
N ARG A 55 -2.15 2.37 4.02
CA ARG A 55 -3.20 1.37 4.25
C ARG A 55 -4.61 1.88 3.96
N LYS A 56 -4.88 3.16 4.19
CA LYS A 56 -6.21 3.78 3.97
C LYS A 56 -6.47 4.17 2.52
N ASP A 57 -5.46 4.12 1.66
CA ASP A 57 -5.59 4.48 0.26
C ASP A 57 -6.49 3.48 -0.48
N LYS A 58 -7.54 3.99 -1.15
CA LYS A 58 -8.51 3.18 -1.90
C LYS A 58 -7.87 2.42 -3.07
N GLY A 59 -6.72 2.86 -3.57
CA GLY A 59 -5.96 2.22 -4.64
C GLY A 59 -5.01 1.11 -4.18
N VAL A 60 -4.97 0.81 -2.87
CA VAL A 60 -4.04 -0.14 -2.27
C VAL A 60 -4.79 -1.39 -1.79
N ALA A 61 -4.36 -2.56 -2.29
CA ALA A 61 -4.84 -3.83 -1.76
C ALA A 61 -4.10 -4.17 -0.46
N ILE A 62 -4.83 -4.61 0.57
CA ILE A 62 -4.23 -5.08 1.82
C ILE A 62 -4.09 -6.62 1.75
N ALA A 63 -2.92 -7.14 2.10
CA ALA A 63 -2.64 -8.57 2.16
C ALA A 63 -2.18 -8.97 3.56
N GLU A 64 -3.10 -9.50 4.38
CA GLU A 64 -2.86 -9.98 5.74
C GLU A 64 -2.37 -11.44 5.75
N THR A 65 -2.54 -12.17 4.65
CA THR A 65 -2.12 -13.57 4.49
C THR A 65 -1.37 -13.81 3.17
N LEU A 66 -0.56 -14.87 3.10
CA LEU A 66 0.12 -15.24 1.85
C LEU A 66 -0.88 -15.53 0.71
N LEU A 67 -2.07 -16.04 1.05
CA LEU A 67 -3.14 -16.28 0.09
C LEU A 67 -3.71 -14.97 -0.48
N GLU A 68 -3.92 -13.97 0.37
CA GLU A 68 -4.35 -12.64 -0.07
C GLU A 68 -3.29 -11.94 -0.90
N LEU A 69 -2.00 -12.10 -0.54
CA LEU A 69 -0.90 -11.60 -1.35
C LEU A 69 -0.92 -12.26 -2.74
N GLU A 70 -1.07 -13.58 -2.82
CA GLU A 70 -1.16 -14.29 -4.09
C GLU A 70 -2.39 -13.84 -4.92
N ALA A 71 -3.54 -13.66 -4.27
CA ALA A 71 -4.76 -13.15 -4.92
C ALA A 71 -4.56 -11.73 -5.47
N ALA A 72 -3.95 -10.83 -4.67
CA ALA A 72 -3.65 -9.46 -5.07
C ALA A 72 -2.65 -9.41 -6.23
N LEU A 73 -1.66 -10.30 -6.26
CA LEU A 73 -0.70 -10.40 -7.36
C LEU A 73 -1.36 -10.81 -8.69
N ARG A 74 -2.30 -11.75 -8.65
CA ARG A 74 -3.01 -12.22 -9.85
C ARG A 74 -4.03 -11.23 -10.39
N ASN A 75 -4.52 -10.32 -9.55
CA ASN A 75 -5.43 -9.27 -9.97
C ASN A 75 -4.68 -8.21 -10.79
N GLN A 76 -5.10 -7.99 -12.04
CA GLN A 76 -4.48 -7.03 -12.95
C GLN A 76 -4.80 -5.57 -12.59
N ASP A 77 -5.92 -5.32 -11.91
CA ASP A 77 -6.34 -3.98 -11.50
C ASP A 77 -5.56 -3.47 -10.27
N VAL A 78 -5.00 -4.40 -9.48
CA VAL A 78 -4.18 -4.06 -8.31
C VAL A 78 -2.78 -3.69 -8.77
N LYS A 79 -2.33 -2.46 -8.47
CA LYS A 79 -0.96 -2.01 -8.78
C LYS A 79 -0.06 -1.97 -7.54
N ILE A 80 -0.68 -1.77 -6.38
CA ILE A 80 -0.03 -1.57 -5.10
C ILE A 80 -0.62 -2.53 -4.07
N VAL A 81 0.25 -3.21 -3.32
CA VAL A 81 -0.15 -4.08 -2.21
C VAL A 81 0.54 -3.60 -0.94
N PHE A 82 -0.21 -3.50 0.14
CA PHE A 82 0.29 -3.23 1.48
C PHE A 82 0.21 -4.49 2.34
N ILE A 83 1.31 -4.82 3.01
CA ILE A 83 1.49 -5.99 3.85
C ILE A 83 1.69 -5.50 5.29
N PRO A 84 0.69 -5.62 6.17
CA PRO A 84 0.76 -5.11 7.53
C PRO A 84 1.69 -5.97 8.40
N LEU A 85 2.15 -5.40 9.51
CA LEU A 85 3.13 -6.06 10.39
C LEU A 85 2.57 -7.35 11.02
N ASN A 86 1.26 -7.39 11.29
CA ASN A 86 0.55 -8.54 11.85
C ASN A 86 0.37 -9.70 10.85
N ALA A 87 0.69 -9.52 9.56
CA ALA A 87 0.65 -10.59 8.58
C ALA A 87 1.76 -11.64 8.77
N LEU A 88 2.80 -11.31 9.58
CA LEU A 88 3.93 -12.18 9.90
C LEU A 88 4.68 -12.75 8.68
N MET A 89 4.52 -12.15 7.49
CA MET A 89 5.22 -12.57 6.28
C MET A 89 6.66 -12.08 6.31
N THR A 90 7.60 -12.99 6.07
CA THR A 90 9.01 -12.62 5.91
C THR A 90 9.30 -12.17 4.48
N THR A 91 10.42 -11.47 4.26
CA THR A 91 10.86 -11.10 2.91
C THR A 91 11.01 -12.33 1.99
N PRO A 92 11.62 -13.45 2.43
CA PRO A 92 11.65 -14.69 1.65
C PRO A 92 10.27 -15.24 1.25
N ASP A 93 9.27 -15.17 2.14
CA ASP A 93 7.92 -15.62 1.81
C ASP A 93 7.29 -14.79 0.71
N ILE A 94 7.42 -13.46 0.83
CA ILE A 94 6.93 -12.49 -0.16
C ILE A 94 7.62 -12.73 -1.51
N GLU A 95 8.94 -12.90 -1.51
CA GLU A 95 9.72 -13.15 -2.71
C GLU A 95 9.28 -14.44 -3.43
N LYS A 96 9.09 -15.53 -2.69
CA LYS A 96 8.62 -16.82 -3.21
C LYS A 96 7.24 -16.70 -3.85
N ILE A 97 6.31 -15.98 -3.22
CA ILE A 97 4.97 -15.76 -3.76
C ILE A 97 5.02 -14.89 -5.01
N CYS A 98 5.83 -13.83 -5.02
CA CYS A 98 5.94 -12.97 -6.19
C CYS A 98 6.62 -13.67 -7.38
N GLN A 99 7.63 -14.52 -7.13
CA GLN A 99 8.27 -15.33 -8.17
C GLN A 99 7.29 -16.27 -8.88
N ARG A 100 6.35 -16.87 -8.14
CA ARG A 100 5.35 -17.79 -8.71
C ARG A 100 4.33 -17.11 -9.62
N ASN A 101 4.10 -15.81 -9.44
CA ASN A 101 3.05 -15.08 -10.17
C ASN A 101 3.60 -14.25 -11.33
N GLY A 102 4.91 -13.98 -11.38
CA GLY A 102 5.57 -13.38 -12.55
C GLY A 102 5.09 -11.97 -12.93
N VAL A 103 4.49 -11.24 -11.99
CA VAL A 103 3.95 -9.90 -12.19
C VAL A 103 4.79 -8.86 -11.48
N THR A 104 4.90 -7.66 -12.08
CA THR A 104 5.55 -6.52 -11.45
C THR A 104 4.52 -5.67 -10.72
N LYS A 105 4.64 -5.58 -9.40
CA LYS A 105 3.84 -4.68 -8.55
C LYS A 105 4.71 -3.92 -7.55
N THR A 106 4.13 -2.86 -7.00
CA THR A 106 4.70 -2.12 -5.87
C THR A 106 4.18 -2.74 -4.58
N LEU A 107 5.08 -3.12 -3.69
CA LEU A 107 4.75 -3.74 -2.41
C LEU A 107 5.26 -2.84 -1.29
N PHE A 108 4.40 -2.52 -0.32
CA PHE A 108 4.79 -1.86 0.92
C PHE A 108 4.65 -2.86 2.06
N LYS A 109 5.75 -3.17 2.76
CA LYS A 109 5.75 -4.04 3.92
C LYS A 109 5.98 -3.22 5.17
N GLU A 110 5.06 -3.32 6.11
CA GLU A 110 5.21 -2.72 7.42
C GLU A 110 6.28 -3.46 8.24
N VAL A 111 7.15 -2.69 8.88
CA VAL A 111 8.22 -3.15 9.77
C VAL A 111 8.13 -2.43 11.10
N ARG A 112 8.67 -3.04 12.16
CA ARG A 112 8.90 -2.33 13.44
C ARG A 112 10.02 -1.32 13.22
N GLU A 113 9.89 -0.14 13.84
CA GLU A 113 11.00 0.80 14.00
C GLU A 113 12.16 0.17 14.78
#